data_AF-A0A6G1S1S8-F1
#
_entry.id   AF-A0A6G1S1S8-F1
#
_cell.length_a   1.000
_cell.length_b   1.000
_cell.length_c   1.000
_cell.angle_alpha   90.00
_cell.angle_beta   90.00
_cell.angle_gamma   90.00
#
_symmetry.space_group_name_H-M   'P 1'
#
loop_
_entity.id
_entity.type
_entity.pdbx_description
1 polymer ?
#
loop_
_entity_poly.entity_id
_entity_poly.type
_entity_poly.pdbx_seq_one_letter_code
_entity_poly.pdbx_strand_id
1 'polypeptide(L)'
;QPPGTWVGTIATRPGFTYRLSEHHALFAINATSGALHTRATIDRESLASDVVDLVVLSSQPTYPSEVRVLVLDLNDNAPVFPDPSIVVTFKEDTGSGRQLILDTATDADSGTNG
;
A
#
# COMPACT_ATOMS: atom_id res chain seq x y z
N GLN A 1 4.01 0.18 6.18
CA GLN A 1 4.51 -1.06 6.84
C GLN A 1 6.04 -1.13 6.88
N PRO A 2 6.70 -1.40 8.04
CA PRO A 2 8.16 -1.48 8.14
C PRO A 2 8.75 -2.79 7.57
N PRO A 3 10.07 -2.83 7.28
CA PRO A 3 10.78 -4.04 6.86
C PRO A 3 10.81 -5.11 7.95
N GLY A 4 10.83 -6.39 7.55
CA GLY A 4 10.78 -7.55 8.43
C GLY A 4 9.38 -7.97 8.86
N THR A 5 8.34 -7.25 8.44
CA THR A 5 6.95 -7.62 8.74
C THR A 5 6.59 -8.91 8.05
N TRP A 6 5.99 -9.85 8.79
CA TRP A 6 5.43 -11.07 8.24
C TRP A 6 4.20 -10.77 7.37
N VAL A 7 4.20 -11.29 6.14
CA VAL A 7 3.11 -11.11 5.17
C VAL A 7 2.26 -12.38 5.08
N GLY A 8 2.91 -13.53 5.01
CA GLY A 8 2.25 -14.81 4.78
C GLY A 8 3.23 -15.96 4.62
N THR A 9 2.72 -17.16 4.34
CA THR A 9 3.54 -18.35 4.11
C THR A 9 3.04 -19.10 2.88
N ILE A 10 3.96 -19.58 2.05
CA ILE A 10 3.62 -20.52 0.98
C ILE A 10 3.63 -21.97 1.49
N ALA A 11 2.93 -22.86 0.79
CA ALA A 11 2.99 -24.28 1.08
C ALA A 11 4.39 -24.84 0.74
N THR A 12 5.09 -25.37 1.75
CA THR A 12 6.44 -25.92 1.60
C THR A 12 6.46 -27.45 1.67
N ARG A 13 7.51 -28.05 1.11
CA ARG A 13 7.80 -29.49 1.20
C ARG A 13 9.12 -29.71 1.91
N PRO A 14 9.24 -30.74 2.79
CA PRO A 14 10.51 -31.08 3.42
C PRO A 14 11.60 -31.37 2.38
N GLY A 15 12.80 -30.86 2.62
CA GLY A 15 13.95 -31.02 1.73
C GLY A 15 13.98 -30.07 0.53
N PHE A 16 12.97 -29.21 0.36
CA PHE A 16 12.98 -28.15 -0.63
C PHE A 16 13.33 -26.80 -0.01
N THR A 17 14.03 -25.98 -0.78
CA THR A 17 14.23 -24.57 -0.45
C THR A 17 13.52 -23.68 -1.45
N TYR A 18 13.04 -22.52 -0.99
CA TYR A 18 12.26 -21.61 -1.80
C TYR A 18 12.98 -20.28 -1.98
N ARG A 19 12.84 -19.69 -3.16
CA ARG A 19 13.38 -18.36 -3.46
C ARG A 19 12.45 -17.63 -4.41
N LEU A 20 12.47 -16.30 -4.37
CA LEU A 20 11.80 -15.53 -5.42
C LEU A 20 12.53 -15.76 -6.76
N SER A 21 11.78 -15.76 -7.86
CA SER A 21 12.31 -15.90 -9.23
C SER A 21 13.35 -14.83 -9.52
N GLU A 22 13.04 -13.61 -9.09
CA GLU A 22 13.85 -12.42 -9.17
C GLU A 22 14.05 -11.79 -7.78
N HIS A 23 15.07 -10.95 -7.69
CA HIS A 23 15.36 -10.24 -6.46
C HIS A 23 14.41 -9.04 -6.32
N HIS A 24 13.30 -9.26 -5.61
CA HIS A 24 12.30 -8.22 -5.38
C HIS A 24 12.78 -7.19 -4.34
N ALA A 25 12.49 -5.90 -4.59
CA ALA A 25 12.88 -4.81 -3.70
C ALA A 25 12.07 -4.79 -2.39
N LEU A 26 10.77 -5.10 -2.48
CA LEU A 26 9.82 -4.96 -1.38
C LEU A 26 9.62 -6.23 -0.54
N PHE A 27 9.90 -7.41 -1.08
CA PHE A 27 9.57 -8.68 -0.44
C PHE A 27 10.76 -9.62 -0.43
N ALA A 28 10.83 -10.45 0.61
CA ALA A 28 11.81 -11.53 0.75
C ALA A 28 11.10 -12.78 1.26
N ILE A 29 11.60 -13.96 0.87
CA ILE A 29 11.08 -15.24 1.35
C ILE A 29 12.16 -15.97 2.15
N ASN A 30 11.76 -16.56 3.26
CA ASN A 30 12.62 -17.48 4.00
C ASN A 30 12.67 -18.83 3.28
N ALA A 31 13.88 -19.27 2.95
CA ALA A 31 14.07 -20.42 2.08
C ALA A 31 13.53 -21.75 2.65
N THR A 32 13.50 -21.93 3.96
CA THR A 32 13.12 -23.20 4.59
C THR A 32 11.68 -23.19 5.08
N SER A 33 11.24 -22.08 5.68
CA SER A 33 9.86 -21.96 6.20
C SER A 33 8.85 -21.54 5.13
N GLY A 34 9.29 -20.95 4.01
CA GLY A 34 8.39 -20.37 3.01
C GLY A 34 7.68 -19.10 3.49
N ALA A 35 8.11 -18.52 4.61
CA ALA A 35 7.53 -17.28 5.14
C ALA A 35 8.00 -16.07 4.33
N LEU A 36 7.03 -15.33 3.79
CA LEU A 36 7.22 -14.08 3.09
C LEU A 36 7.23 -12.93 4.10
N HIS A 37 8.22 -12.05 3.96
CA HIS A 37 8.40 -10.87 4.78
C HIS A 37 8.60 -9.64 3.90
N THR A 38 8.24 -8.48 4.43
CA THR A 38 8.61 -7.21 3.83
C THR A 38 10.12 -7.02 3.95
N ARG A 39 10.74 -6.52 2.90
CA ARG A 39 12.18 -6.25 2.84
C ARG A 39 12.50 -4.77 2.98
N ALA A 40 11.61 -3.95 2.45
CA ALA A 40 11.65 -2.50 2.56
C ALA A 40 10.38 -2.02 3.26
N THR A 41 10.35 -0.73 3.58
CA THR A 41 9.12 -0.05 3.96
C THR A 41 8.16 -0.09 2.77
N ILE A 42 6.95 -0.60 2.99
CA ILE A 42 5.87 -0.58 2.01
C ILE A 42 4.92 0.54 2.39
N ASP A 43 4.68 1.42 1.44
CA ASP A 43 3.79 2.57 1.54
C ASP A 43 2.82 2.48 0.36
N ARG A 44 1.50 2.41 0.61
CA ARG A 44 0.55 2.05 -0.45
C ARG A 44 0.43 3.19 -1.47
N GLU A 45 0.51 4.42 -0.99
CA GLU A 45 0.44 5.67 -1.75
C GLU A 45 1.61 5.78 -2.74
N SER A 46 2.72 5.09 -2.46
CA SER A 46 3.91 5.02 -3.32
C SER A 46 3.85 3.92 -4.38
N LEU A 47 2.90 2.98 -4.28
CA LEU A 47 2.75 1.87 -5.21
C LEU A 47 1.86 2.25 -6.39
N ALA A 48 2.25 1.81 -7.60
CA ALA A 48 1.44 2.00 -8.79
C ALA A 48 0.20 1.08 -8.85
N SER A 49 0.17 0.03 -8.03
CA SER A 49 -0.94 -0.92 -7.95
C SER A 49 -1.01 -1.53 -6.56
N ASP A 50 -2.23 -1.80 -6.09
CA ASP A 50 -2.51 -2.49 -4.83
C ASP A 50 -2.13 -3.97 -4.90
N VAL A 51 -1.82 -4.50 -6.08
CA VAL A 51 -1.49 -5.91 -6.30
C VAL A 51 -0.02 -6.05 -6.70
N VAL A 52 0.73 -6.83 -5.94
CA VAL A 52 2.10 -7.23 -6.27
C VAL A 52 2.13 -8.72 -6.58
N ASP A 53 2.37 -9.04 -7.84
CA ASP A 53 2.53 -10.41 -8.32
C ASP A 53 4.00 -10.84 -8.16
N LEU A 54 4.20 -11.97 -7.49
CA LEU A 54 5.51 -12.56 -7.21
C LEU A 54 5.54 -13.98 -7.77
N VAL A 55 6.72 -14.43 -8.20
CA VAL A 55 6.93 -15.84 -8.57
C VAL A 55 7.94 -16.45 -7.60
N VAL A 56 7.57 -17.54 -6.96
CA VAL A 56 8.45 -18.34 -6.09
C VAL A 56 8.90 -19.58 -6.84
N LEU A 57 10.19 -19.90 -6.75
CA LEU A 57 10.81 -21.08 -7.32
C LEU A 57 11.28 -22.01 -6.20
N SER A 58 10.95 -23.30 -6.30
CA SER A 58 11.55 -24.32 -5.45
C SER A 58 12.97 -24.69 -5.88
N SER A 59 13.72 -25.34 -4.99
CA SER A 59 14.96 -26.05 -5.31
C SER A 59 14.71 -27.21 -6.26
N GLN A 60 15.78 -27.83 -6.74
CA GLN A 60 15.72 -28.89 -7.73
C GLN A 60 14.86 -30.09 -7.25
N PRO A 61 13.91 -30.59 -8.08
CA PRO A 61 13.45 -30.01 -9.35
C PRO A 61 12.66 -28.70 -9.16
N THR A 62 12.96 -27.71 -9.99
CA THR A 62 12.38 -26.36 -9.89
C THR A 62 10.91 -26.35 -10.28
N TYR A 63 10.05 -25.98 -9.32
CA TYR A 63 8.63 -25.71 -9.54
C TYR A 63 8.33 -24.23 -9.32
N PRO A 64 7.79 -23.51 -10.31
CA PRO A 64 7.31 -22.14 -10.13
C PRO A 64 5.94 -22.12 -9.44
N SER A 65 5.70 -21.09 -8.64
CA SER A 65 4.42 -20.82 -7.97
C SER A 65 4.17 -19.32 -7.99
N GLU A 66 3.01 -18.92 -8.50
CA GLU A 66 2.57 -17.53 -8.52
C GLU A 66 1.96 -17.16 -7.17
N VAL A 67 2.39 -16.04 -6.62
CA VAL A 67 1.95 -15.52 -5.32
C VAL A 67 1.49 -14.09 -5.55
N ARG A 68 0.21 -13.84 -5.28
CA ARG A 68 -0.37 -12.51 -5.37
C ARG A 68 -0.48 -11.90 -3.99
N VAL A 69 0.18 -10.76 -3.79
CA VAL A 69 0.10 -9.99 -2.54
C VAL A 69 -0.80 -8.78 -2.77
N LEU A 70 -1.87 -8.67 -2.00
CA LEU A 70 -2.73 -7.50 -1.98
C LEU A 70 -2.26 -6.56 -0.86
N VAL A 71 -1.87 -5.35 -1.21
CA VAL A 71 -1.54 -4.28 -0.28
C VAL A 71 -2.82 -3.50 -0.02
N LEU A 72 -3.28 -3.53 1.23
CA LEU A 72 -4.46 -2.78 1.65
C LEU A 72 -4.07 -1.37 2.05
N ASP A 73 -4.95 -0.45 1.71
CA ASP A 73 -4.88 0.95 2.12
C ASP A 73 -5.10 1.12 3.62
N LEU A 74 -4.31 1.99 4.22
CA LEU A 74 -4.46 2.40 5.61
C LEU A 74 -4.85 3.88 5.58
N ASN A 75 -5.81 4.26 6.43
CA ASN A 75 -6.21 5.65 6.57
C ASN A 75 -5.17 6.40 7.42
N ASP A 76 -4.00 6.68 6.86
CA ASP A 76 -2.90 7.34 7.55
C ASP A 76 -2.55 8.72 6.97
N ASN A 77 -3.21 9.13 5.90
CA ASN A 77 -3.23 10.51 5.46
C ASN A 77 -4.44 11.24 6.07
N ALA A 78 -4.29 12.56 6.18
CA ALA A 78 -5.34 13.43 6.68
C ALA A 78 -5.72 14.38 5.53
N PRO A 79 -7.01 14.75 5.41
CA PRO A 79 -7.46 15.59 4.31
C PRO A 79 -6.81 16.98 4.40
N VAL A 80 -6.30 17.46 3.27
CA VAL A 80 -5.61 18.76 3.17
C VAL A 80 -6.37 19.70 2.25
N PHE A 81 -6.62 20.92 2.71
CA PHE A 81 -7.17 21.99 1.87
C PHE A 81 -6.10 22.53 0.92
N PRO A 82 -6.47 22.96 -0.31
CA PRO A 82 -5.50 23.50 -1.28
C PRO A 82 -4.75 24.72 -0.75
N ASP A 83 -5.47 25.59 -0.02
CA ASP A 83 -4.92 26.78 0.62
C ASP A 83 -4.84 26.60 2.14
N PRO A 84 -3.69 26.95 2.77
CA PRO A 84 -3.53 26.87 4.22
C PRO A 84 -4.36 27.92 4.97
N SER A 85 -4.82 28.96 4.27
CA SER A 85 -5.69 30.00 4.81
C SER A 85 -6.62 30.52 3.72
N ILE A 86 -7.93 30.45 3.97
CA ILE A 86 -8.94 30.98 3.05
C ILE A 86 -9.52 32.25 3.65
N VAL A 87 -9.35 33.38 2.95
CA VAL A 87 -9.91 34.67 3.34
C VAL A 87 -11.28 34.83 2.70
N VAL A 88 -12.31 34.99 3.54
CA VAL A 88 -13.69 35.14 3.10
C VAL A 88 -14.20 36.52 3.46
N THR A 89 -14.81 37.22 2.51
CA THR A 89 -15.38 38.56 2.71
C THR A 89 -16.87 38.56 2.37
N PHE A 90 -17.69 39.00 3.32
CA PHE A 90 -19.12 39.25 3.12
C PHE A 90 -19.38 40.74 3.15
N LYS A 91 -20.34 41.22 2.35
CA LYS A 91 -20.85 42.58 2.51
C LYS A 91 -21.86 42.61 3.66
N GLU A 92 -21.95 43.72 4.36
CA GLU A 92 -22.90 43.88 5.48
C GLU A 92 -24.38 43.86 5.04
N ASP A 93 -24.67 44.23 3.78
CA ASP A 93 -25.99 44.19 3.18
C ASP A 93 -26.39 42.79 2.66
N THR A 94 -25.56 41.77 2.91
CA THR A 94 -25.81 40.42 2.44
C THR A 94 -26.96 39.79 3.22
N GLY A 95 -28.01 39.38 2.52
CA GLY A 95 -29.17 38.71 3.12
C GLY A 95 -28.85 37.39 3.81
N SER A 96 -29.68 37.03 4.79
CA SER A 96 -29.60 35.76 5.52
C SER A 96 -29.69 34.56 4.58
N GLY A 97 -28.83 33.56 4.79
CA GLY A 97 -28.78 32.34 3.95
C GLY A 97 -27.75 32.38 2.82
N ARG A 98 -26.92 33.42 2.73
CA ARG A 98 -25.76 33.44 1.83
C ARG A 98 -24.79 32.31 2.20
N GLN A 99 -24.41 31.51 1.21
CA GLN A 99 -23.38 30.47 1.33
C GLN A 99 -22.18 30.84 0.47
N LEU A 100 -20.99 30.48 0.95
CA LEU A 100 -19.75 30.49 0.17
C LEU A 100 -19.29 29.04 0.02
N ILE A 101 -18.99 28.63 -1.21
CA ILE A 101 -18.37 27.34 -1.47
C ILE A 101 -16.87 27.51 -1.28
N LEU A 102 -16.29 26.70 -0.40
CA LEU A 102 -14.86 26.58 -0.24
C LEU A 102 -14.37 25.43 -1.13
N ASP A 103 -13.11 25.50 -1.54
CA ASP A 103 -12.50 24.37 -2.22
C ASP A 103 -12.45 23.15 -1.30
N THR A 104 -12.70 21.98 -1.88
CA THR A 104 -12.75 20.71 -1.16
C THR A 104 -11.34 20.31 -0.74
N ALA A 105 -11.22 19.77 0.49
CA ALA A 105 -9.98 19.13 0.92
C ALA A 105 -9.78 17.82 0.14
N THR A 106 -8.52 17.48 -0.12
CA THR A 106 -8.13 16.23 -0.78
C THR A 106 -7.29 15.39 0.16
N ASP A 107 -7.57 14.09 0.18
CA ASP A 107 -6.79 13.09 0.90
C ASP A 107 -6.10 12.17 -0.11
N ALA A 108 -4.91 11.68 0.24
CA ALA A 108 -4.08 10.83 -0.62
C ALA A 108 -4.40 9.34 -0.50
N ASP A 109 -5.16 8.96 0.53
CA ASP A 109 -5.62 7.59 0.76
C ASP A 109 -6.61 7.16 -0.33
N SER A 110 -6.85 5.85 -0.46
CA SER A 110 -7.69 5.31 -1.54
C SER A 110 -9.12 4.99 -1.12
N GLY A 111 -10.04 5.19 -2.06
CA GLY A 111 -11.41 4.72 -1.94
C GLY A 111 -12.22 5.49 -0.90
N THR A 112 -12.53 4.85 0.23
CA THR A 112 -13.33 5.47 1.31
C THR A 112 -12.46 6.11 2.40
N ASN A 113 -11.16 5.86 2.35
CA ASN A 113 -10.19 6.46 3.27
C ASN A 113 -9.72 7.83 2.77
N GLY A 114 -9.92 8.12 1.48
CA GLY A 114 -9.65 9.42 0.88
C GLY A 114 -10.90 10.19 0.44
#